data_AF-A0AAP2XUF0-F1
#
_entry.id   AF-A0AAP2XUF0-F1
#
_cell.length_a   1.000
_cell.length_b   1.000
_cell.length_c   1.000
_cell.angle_alpha   90.00
_cell.angle_beta   90.00
_cell.angle_gamma   90.00
#
_symmetry.space_group_name_H-M   'P 1'
#
loop_
_entity.id
_entity.type
_entity.pdbx_description
1 polymer ?
#
loop_
_entity_poly.entity_id
_entity_poly.type
_entity_poly.pdbx_seq_one_letter_code
_entity_poly.pdbx_strand_id
1 'polypeptide(L)' 'MMILRLEFVHESERTQLLKKIREDYIIVEESRVTPSKKKNSKKLLQFIEIEKRV' A
#
# COMPACT_ATOMS: atom_id res chain seq x y z
N MET A 1 -14.05 1.04 7.51
CA MET A 1 -13.01 0.45 6.64
C MET A 1 -12.84 1.26 5.37
N MET A 2 -11.60 1.31 4.87
CA MET A 2 -11.22 1.90 3.59
C MET A 2 -10.20 1.00 2.91
N ILE A 3 -10.30 0.85 1.59
CA ILE A 3 -9.30 0.14 0.78
C ILE A 3 -8.42 1.18 0.10
N LEU A 4 -7.11 1.07 0.28
CA LEU A 4 -6.12 1.91 -0.39
C LEU A 4 -5.35 1.10 -1.43
N ARG A 5 -5.15 1.70 -2.60
CA ARG A 5 -4.23 1.20 -3.62
C ARG A 5 -2.92 1.98 -3.52
N LEU A 6 -1.86 1.29 -3.15
CA LEU A 6 -0.50 1.83 -3.13
C LEU A 6 0.15 1.62 -4.48
N GLU A 7 0.74 2.67 -5.04
CA GLU A 7 1.63 2.60 -6.19
C GLU A 7 3.00 3.12 -5.81
N PHE A 8 4.05 2.32 -6.04
CA PHE A 8 5.41 2.68 -5.69
C PHE A 8 6.39 2.09 -6.71
N VAL A 9 7.57 2.69 -6.83
CA VAL A 9 8.65 2.15 -7.67
C VAL A 9 9.67 1.44 -6.79
N HIS A 10 9.91 1.97 -5.59
CA HIS A 10 10.87 1.43 -4.65
C HIS A 10 10.20 0.90 -3.39
N GLU A 11 10.72 -0.20 -2.88
CA GLU A 11 10.20 -0.86 -1.67
C GLU A 11 10.27 0.03 -0.42
N SER A 12 11.27 0.92 -0.37
CA SER A 12 11.43 1.90 0.69
C SER A 12 10.25 2.88 0.79
N GLU A 13 9.71 3.33 -0.35
CA GLU A 13 8.54 4.22 -0.41
C GLU A 13 7.32 3.55 0.23
N ARG A 14 7.06 2.29 -0.14
CA ARG A 14 5.97 1.50 0.45
C ARG A 14 6.15 1.35 1.95
N THR A 15 7.35 0.97 2.38
CA THR A 15 7.62 0.68 3.79
C THR A 15 7.47 1.93 4.65
N GLN A 16 7.95 3.08 4.17
CA GLN A 16 7.79 4.37 4.86
C GLN A 16 6.32 4.80 4.94
N LEU A 17 5.56 4.63 3.85
CA LEU A 17 4.14 4.96 3.84
C LEU A 17 3.33 4.05 4.78
N LEU A 18 3.56 2.74 4.76
CA LEU A 18 2.92 1.79 5.67
C LEU A 18 3.23 2.10 7.13
N LYS A 19 4.48 2.53 7.45
CA LYS A 19 4.84 2.98 8.79
C LYS A 19 3.97 4.17 9.22
N LYS A 20 3.79 5.16 8.34
CA LYS A 20 2.98 6.35 8.63
C LYS A 20 1.49 6.04 8.75
N ILE A 21 0.94 5.18 7.89
CA ILE A 21 -0.46 4.73 7.99
C ILE A 21 -0.71 4.06 9.34
N ARG A 22 0.23 3.24 9.81
CA ARG A 22 0.15 2.56 11.12
C ARG A 22 0.24 3.51 12.32
N GLU A 23 0.43 4.82 12.14
CA GLU A 23 0.35 5.78 13.25
C GLU A 23 -1.12 5.98 13.66
N ASP A 24 -2.00 6.23 12.68
CA ASP A 24 -3.41 6.56 12.91
C ASP A 24 -4.41 5.44 12.55
N TYR A 25 -3.96 4.41 11.82
CA TYR A 25 -4.81 3.35 11.30
C TYR A 25 -4.30 1.95 11.66
N ILE A 26 -5.22 1.00 11.68
CA ILE A 26 -4.95 -0.44 11.71
C ILE A 26 -5.00 -0.94 10.28
N ILE A 27 -3.98 -1.69 9.86
CA ILE A 27 -4.00 -2.42 8.59
C ILE A 27 -4.63 -3.79 8.87
N VAL A 28 -5.79 -4.04 8.25
CA VAL A 28 -6.60 -5.24 8.44
C VAL A 28 -6.16 -6.35 7.49
N GLU A 29 -5.88 -6.00 6.23
CA GLU A 29 -5.44 -6.94 5.21
C GLU A 29 -4.40 -6.31 4.28
N GLU A 30 -3.44 -7.13 3.82
CA GLU A 30 -2.44 -6.75 2.84
C GLU A 30 -2.44 -7.73 1.66
N SER A 31 -2.71 -7.24 0.45
CA SER A 31 -2.57 -8.05 -0.75
C SER A 31 -1.09 -8.30 -1.05
N ARG A 32 -0.82 -9.31 -1.90
CA ARG A 32 0.51 -9.46 -2.52
C ARG A 32 0.86 -8.23 -3.35
N VAL A 33 2.14 -7.92 -3.42
CA VAL A 33 2.66 -6.90 -4.33
C VAL A 33 2.70 -7.45 -5.75
N THR A 34 2.20 -6.69 -6.70
CA THR A 34 2.12 -7.09 -8.12
C THR A 34 2.67 -6.00 -9.02
N PRO A 35 3.29 -6.34 -10.16
CA PRO A 35 3.71 -5.33 -11.14
C PRO A 35 2.49 -4.68 -11.81
N SER A 36 2.63 -3.39 -12.14
CA SER A 36 1.64 -2.67 -12.93
C SER A 36 1.51 -3.26 -14.34
N LYS A 37 0.28 -3.41 -14.82
CA LYS A 37 -0.02 -3.86 -16.20
C LYS A 37 0.23 -2.77 -17.25
N LYS A 38 0.51 -1.53 -16.85
CA LYS A 38 0.74 -0.42 -17.79
C LYS A 38 2.06 -0.63 -18.52
N LYS A 39 2.02 -0.58 -19.86
CA LYS A 39 3.21 -0.72 -20.73
C LYS A 39 4.33 0.23 -20.27
N ASN A 40 5.55 -0.28 -20.17
CA ASN A 40 6.77 0.42 -19.74
C ASN A 40 6.71 1.00 -18.31
N SER A 41 5.78 0.55 -17.46
CA SER A 41 5.73 0.99 -16.07
C SER A 41 6.65 0.14 -15.18
N LYS A 42 7.48 0.79 -14.37
CA LYS A 42 8.27 0.15 -13.31
C LYS A 42 7.52 0.09 -11.98
N LYS A 43 6.25 0.52 -11.96
CA LYS A 43 5.48 0.61 -10.72
C LYS A 43 5.03 -0.77 -10.26
N LEU A 44 5.08 -0.96 -8.95
CA LEU A 44 4.45 -2.04 -8.21
C LEU A 44 3.16 -1.52 -7.58
N LEU A 45 2.23 -2.45 -7.36
CA LEU A 45 0.90 -2.22 -6.82
C LEU A 45 0.68 -3.11 -5.61
N GLN A 46 0.12 -2.54 -4.55
CA GLN A 46 -0.40 -3.28 -3.40
C GLN A 46 -1.75 -2.70 -3.00
N PHE A 47 -2.71 -3.54 -2.66
CA PHE A 47 -3.94 -3.12 -2.01
C PHE A 47 -3.84 -3.43 -0.53
N ILE A 48 -4.23 -2.46 0.29
CA ILE A 48 -4.33 -2.63 1.73
C ILE A 48 -5.73 -2.24 2.18
N GLU A 49 -6.26 -2.97 3.15
CA GLU A 49 -7.46 -2.58 3.86
C GLU A 49 -7.08 -1.97 5.20
N ILE A 50 -7.66 -0.80 5.51
CA ILE A 50 -7.40 -0.08 6.74
C ILE A 50 -8.67 0.28 7.49
N GLU A 51 -8.51 0.40 8.81
CA GLU A 51 -9.51 0.90 9.73
C GLU A 51 -8.92 1.99 10.62
N LYS A 52 -9.71 3.00 10.96
CA LYS A 52 -9.24 4.08 11.84
C LYS A 52 -9.04 3.52 13.24
N ARG A 53 -7.92 3.85 13.89
CA ARG A 53 -7.76 3.57 15.32
C ARG A 53 -8.78 4.40 16.10
N VAL A 54 -9.58 3.73 16.93
CA VAL A 54 -10.53 4.35 17.88
C VAL A 54 -9.82 4.56 19.21
#